data_AF-A0A436FH70-F1
#
_entry.id   AF-A0A436FH70-F1
#
_cell.length_a   1.000
_cell.length_b   1.000
_cell.length_c   1.000
_cell.angle_alpha   90.00
_cell.angle_beta   90.00
_cell.angle_gamma   90.00
#
_symmetry.space_group_name_H-M   'P 1'
#
loop_
_entity.id
_entity.type
_entity.pdbx_description
1 polymer ?
#
loop_
_entity_poly.entity_id
_entity_poly.type
_entity_poly.pdbx_seq_one_letter_code
_entity_poly.pdbx_strand_id
1 'polypeptide(L)' 'VKVTCLHEGSVLSEGTLDFVSADERVVEVYLGR' A
#
# COMPACT_ATOMS: atom_id res chain seq x y z
N VAL A 1 13.25 3.93 -5.80
CA VAL A 1 12.91 2.50 -6.01
C VAL A 1 11.40 2.36 -6.04
N LYS A 2 10.88 1.53 -6.94
CA LYS A 2 9.44 1.24 -7.07
C LYS A 2 9.11 0.02 -6.21
N VAL A 3 8.01 0.08 -5.48
CA VAL A 3 7.48 -0.98 -4.62
C VAL A 3 6.02 -1.27 -4.97
N THR A 4 5.58 -2.49 -4.68
CA THR A 4 4.21 -2.96 -4.91
C THR A 4 3.67 -3.54 -3.60
N CYS A 5 2.50 -3.07 -3.16
CA CYS A 5 1.76 -3.57 -2.02
C CYS A 5 0.66 -4.52 -2.51
N LEU A 6 0.65 -5.74 -1.99
CA LEU A 6 -0.29 -6.80 -2.37
C LEU A 6 -1.23 -7.10 -1.21
N HIS A 7 -2.53 -7.26 -1.49
CA HIS A 7 -3.53 -7.68 -0.52
C HIS A 7 -4.53 -8.64 -1.18
N GLU A 8 -4.81 -9.76 -0.50
CA GLU A 8 -5.73 -10.83 -0.98
C GLU A 8 -5.45 -11.31 -2.41
N GLY A 9 -4.18 -11.41 -2.79
CA GLY A 9 -3.78 -11.87 -4.13
C GLY A 9 -3.96 -10.82 -5.24
N SER A 10 -4.27 -9.58 -4.88
CA SER A 10 -4.40 -8.45 -5.80
C SER A 10 -3.44 -7.31 -5.46
N VAL A 11 -3.18 -6.43 -6.43
CA VAL A 11 -2.38 -5.22 -6.20
C VAL A 11 -3.23 -4.18 -5.48
N LEU A 12 -2.81 -3.82 -4.27
CA LEU A 12 -3.46 -2.78 -3.49
C LEU A 12 -2.94 -1.39 -3.90
N SER A 13 -1.61 -1.22 -3.94
CA SER A 13 -0.96 0.04 -4.33
C SER A 13 0.42 -0.19 -4.94
N GLU A 14 0.88 0.71 -5.81
CA GLU A 14 2.17 0.59 -6.49
C GLU A 14 2.79 1.98 -6.71
N GLY A 15 4.07 2.16 -6.32
CA GLY A 15 4.72 3.47 -6.42
C GLY A 15 6.05 3.55 -5.67
N THR A 16 6.43 4.75 -5.22
CA THR A 16 7.52 4.91 -4.26
C THR A 16 7.07 4.43 -2.87
N LEU A 17 8.01 4.12 -2.00
CA LEU A 17 7.68 3.70 -0.63
C LEU A 17 6.85 4.77 0.09
N ASP A 18 7.25 6.04 0.01
CA ASP A 18 6.52 7.15 0.63
C ASP A 18 5.07 7.28 0.13
N PHE A 19 4.87 7.07 -1.18
CA PHE A 19 3.54 7.09 -1.78
C PHE A 19 2.69 5.92 -1.27
N VAL A 20 3.23 4.70 -1.30
CA VAL A 20 2.49 3.49 -0.88
C VAL A 20 2.18 3.52 0.61
N SER A 21 3.09 4.03 1.44
CA SER A 21 2.89 4.16 2.89
C SER A 21 1.88 5.24 3.29
N ALA A 22 1.63 6.23 2.42
CA ALA A 22 0.64 7.28 2.63
C ALA A 22 -0.73 6.98 2.01
N ASP A 23 -0.85 5.91 1.21
CA ASP A 23 -2.10 5.51 0.57
C ASP A 23 -3.13 5.09 1.63
N GLU A 24 -4.24 5.81 1.71
CA GLU A 24 -5.29 5.59 2.74
C GLU A 24 -5.77 4.13 2.77
N ARG A 25 -5.83 3.45 1.62
CA ARG A 25 -6.24 2.04 1.51
C ARG A 25 -5.22 1.12 2.16
N VAL A 26 -3.93 1.43 2.04
CA VAL A 26 -2.84 0.67 2.69
C VAL A 26 -2.86 0.92 4.19
N VAL A 27 -3.09 2.16 4.61
CA VAL A 27 -3.18 2.53 6.03
C VAL A 27 -4.38 1.83 6.70
N GLU A 28 -5.56 1.85 6.09
CA GLU A 28 -6.76 1.19 6.59
C GLU A 28 -6.55 -0.33 6.73
N VAL A 29 -5.99 -0.97 5.71
CA VAL A 29 -5.84 -2.43 5.66
C VAL A 29 -4.70 -2.96 6.54
N TYR A 30 -3.59 -2.24 6.68
CA TYR A 30 -2.38 -2.74 7.38
C TYR A 30 -2.06 -2.04 8.70
N LEU A 31 -2.38 -0.76 8.82
CA LEU A 31 -2.03 0.05 9.99
C LEU A 31 -3.21 0.28 10.92
N GLY A 32 -4.43 -0.04 10.48
CA GLY A 32 -5.63 -0.11 11.31
C GLY A 32 -5.86 1.16 12.10
N ARG A 33 -6.48 2.16 11.48
CA ARG A 33 -7.15 3.19 12.28
C ARG A 33 -8.48 2.68 12.79
#